data_AF-A0AAW1UJN9-F1
#
_entry.id   AF-A0AAW1UJN9-F1
#
_cell.length_a   1.000
_cell.length_b   1.000
_cell.length_c   1.000
_cell.angle_alpha   90.00
_cell.angle_beta   90.00
_cell.angle_gamma   90.00
#
_symmetry.space_group_name_H-M   'P 1'
#
loop_
_entity.id
_entity.type
_entity.pdbx_description
1 polymer ?
#
loop_
_entity_poly.entity_id
_entity_poly.type
_entity_poly.pdbx_seq_one_letter_code
_entity_poly.pdbx_strand_id
1 'polypeptide(L)'
;MTIKEGIRRVQSEFFGFHVELSSGYKVIGDSFKETEKCGLREITYVDVKEPWLSIRKNSSYKEIMKIGMRRIQEHGLQHREASRLYTKKPNCNVNNGNFVNVGLRESYLVFIIFGIGVVLSMMIIILETLKHKYLDKEV
;
A
#
# COMPACT_ATOMS: atom_id res chain seq x y z
N MET A 1 18.84 -5.44 -14.03
CA MET A 1 18.68 -5.24 -12.56
C MET A 1 18.34 -6.58 -11.93
N THR A 2 18.88 -6.89 -10.76
CA THR A 2 18.49 -8.08 -9.99
C THR A 2 17.15 -7.82 -9.29
N ILE A 3 16.41 -8.88 -8.94
CA ILE A 3 15.11 -8.77 -8.27
C ILE A 3 15.24 -8.01 -6.95
N LYS A 4 16.28 -8.32 -6.15
CA LYS A 4 16.54 -7.65 -4.87
C LYS A 4 16.79 -6.15 -5.04
N GLU A 5 17.59 -5.76 -6.03
CA GLU A 5 17.89 -4.35 -6.26
C GLU A 5 16.67 -3.60 -6.80
N GLY A 6 15.90 -4.21 -7.70
CA GLY A 6 14.65 -3.62 -8.20
C GLY A 6 13.65 -3.37 -7.07
N ILE A 7 13.46 -4.35 -6.18
CA ILE A 7 12.55 -4.24 -5.04
C ILE A 7 13.04 -3.22 -4.01
N ARG A 8 14.35 -3.14 -3.76
CA ARG A 8 14.94 -2.12 -2.89
C ARG A 8 14.63 -0.70 -3.37
N ARG A 9 14.70 -0.47 -4.68
CA ARG A 9 14.34 0.82 -5.29
C ARG A 9 12.85 1.12 -5.19
N VAL A 10 11.99 0.11 -5.33
CA VAL A 10 10.54 0.27 -5.07
C VAL A 10 10.26 0.69 -3.63
N GLN A 11 11.07 0.25 -2.66
CA GLN A 11 10.92 0.62 -1.26
C GLN A 11 11.34 2.07 -0.97
N SER A 12 12.41 2.57 -1.62
CA SER A 12 13.01 3.87 -1.29
C SER A 12 12.62 5.02 -2.22
N GLU A 13 12.26 4.73 -3.47
CA GLU A 13 12.04 5.72 -4.53
C GLU A 13 10.64 5.57 -5.14
N PHE A 14 10.16 6.60 -5.84
CA PHE A 14 8.95 6.51 -6.66
C PHE A 14 9.26 5.74 -7.95
N PHE A 15 9.31 4.41 -7.83
CA PHE A 15 9.75 3.51 -8.89
C PHE A 15 8.78 2.34 -9.08
N GLY A 16 8.47 2.01 -10.34
CA GLY A 16 7.72 0.82 -10.70
C GLY A 16 8.66 -0.27 -11.23
N PHE A 17 8.58 -1.48 -10.69
CA PHE A 17 9.40 -2.61 -11.13
C PHE A 17 8.54 -3.77 -11.60
N HIS A 18 8.76 -4.21 -12.84
CA HIS A 18 8.10 -5.39 -13.39
C HIS A 18 8.87 -6.65 -13.02
N VAL A 19 8.21 -7.58 -12.34
CA VAL A 19 8.80 -8.85 -11.89
C VAL A 19 7.74 -9.93 -11.81
N GLU A 20 8.17 -11.19 -11.88
CA GLU A 20 7.31 -12.32 -11.55
C GLU A 20 6.79 -12.19 -10.10
N LEU A 21 5.48 -12.24 -9.93
CA LEU A 21 4.81 -11.98 -8.66
C LEU A 21 5.29 -12.89 -7.53
N SER A 22 5.44 -14.20 -7.75
CA SER A 22 5.83 -15.12 -6.69
C SER A 22 7.22 -14.82 -6.13
N SER A 23 8.21 -14.68 -7.02
CA SER A 23 9.58 -14.33 -6.66
C SER A 23 9.66 -12.95 -6.02
N GLY A 24 8.88 -11.98 -6.54
CA GLY A 24 8.79 -10.64 -5.99
C GLY A 24 8.18 -10.61 -4.58
N TYR A 25 7.06 -11.30 -4.38
CA TYR A 25 6.36 -11.37 -3.09
C TYR A 25 7.18 -12.03 -2.01
N LYS A 26 7.99 -13.05 -2.36
CA LYS A 26 8.93 -13.64 -1.41
C LYS A 26 9.93 -12.60 -0.90
N VAL A 27 10.59 -11.87 -1.81
CA VAL A 27 11.59 -10.86 -1.42
C VAL A 27 10.95 -9.70 -0.66
N ILE A 28 9.76 -9.23 -1.07
CA ILE A 28 9.01 -8.19 -0.35
C ILE A 28 8.61 -8.67 1.05
N GLY A 29 8.15 -9.91 1.19
CA GLY A 29 7.81 -10.51 2.48
C GLY A 29 8.98 -10.50 3.47
N ASP A 30 10.19 -10.78 2.97
CA ASP A 30 11.43 -10.85 3.76
C ASP A 30 12.07 -9.48 4.06
N SER A 31 11.84 -8.46 3.21
CA SER A 31 12.56 -7.17 3.30
C SER A 31 11.71 -5.99 3.78
N PHE A 32 10.39 -6.01 3.52
CA PHE A 32 9.52 -4.87 3.84
C PHE A 32 8.99 -5.00 5.27
N LYS A 33 8.82 -3.86 5.93
CA LYS A 33 8.11 -3.79 7.22
C LYS A 33 6.61 -3.97 7.00
N GLU A 34 5.88 -4.39 8.03
CA GLU A 34 4.42 -4.58 7.94
C GLU A 34 3.68 -3.32 7.47
N THR A 35 4.10 -2.14 7.93
CA THR A 35 3.53 -0.85 7.50
C THR A 35 3.76 -0.56 6.02
N GLU A 36 4.91 -0.99 5.48
CA GLU A 36 5.29 -0.76 4.08
C GLU A 36 4.54 -1.72 3.14
N LYS A 37 4.29 -2.95 3.58
CA LYS A 37 3.49 -3.94 2.82
C LYS A 37 2.10 -3.43 2.49
N CYS A 38 1.49 -2.66 3.39
CA CYS A 38 0.16 -2.08 3.20
C CYS A 38 0.11 -0.95 2.15
N GLY A 39 1.25 -0.30 1.89
CA GLY A 39 1.38 0.74 0.86
C GLY A 39 1.65 0.19 -0.54
N LEU A 40 1.93 -1.12 -0.67
CA LEU A 40 2.30 -1.74 -1.94
C LEU A 40 1.11 -1.74 -2.91
N ARG A 41 1.32 -1.18 -4.10
CA ARG A 41 0.37 -1.24 -5.22
C ARG A 41 0.93 -2.10 -6.33
N GLU A 42 0.13 -3.06 -6.79
CA GLU A 42 0.45 -3.89 -7.95
C GLU A 42 -0.40 -3.44 -9.14
N ILE A 43 0.16 -3.50 -10.34
CA ILE A 43 -0.57 -3.28 -11.59
C ILE A 43 -0.25 -4.45 -12.50
N THR A 44 -1.29 -5.15 -12.96
CA THR A 44 -1.14 -6.28 -13.88
C THR A 44 -0.78 -5.75 -15.27
N TYR A 45 0.48 -5.95 -15.67
CA TYR A 45 0.96 -5.53 -17.00
C TYR A 45 0.78 -6.64 -18.05
N VAL A 46 1.14 -7.88 -17.71
CA VAL A 46 0.96 -9.06 -18.57
C VAL A 46 0.37 -10.18 -17.75
N ASP A 47 -0.79 -10.68 -18.17
CA ASP A 47 -1.41 -11.87 -17.59
C ASP A 47 -0.94 -13.10 -18.37
N VAL A 48 0.14 -13.72 -17.90
CA VAL A 48 0.63 -14.97 -18.49
C VAL A 48 -0.27 -16.10 -18.00
N LYS A 49 -1.18 -16.54 -18.88
CA LYS A 49 -1.98 -17.75 -18.64
C LYS A 49 -1.09 -18.99 -18.58
N GLU A 50 -1.60 -20.01 -17.88
CA GLU A 50 -0.96 -21.29 -17.57
C GLU A 50 0.02 -21.78 -18.66
N PRO A 51 1.29 -22.04 -18.32
CA PRO A 51 2.28 -22.48 -19.30
C PRO A 51 1.91 -23.87 -19.85
N TRP A 52 2.03 -24.02 -21.17
CA TRP A 52 1.78 -25.30 -21.85
C TRP A 52 3.05 -26.14 -21.94
N LEU A 53 2.89 -27.46 -21.84
CA LEU A 53 4.00 -28.39 -22.04
C LEU A 53 4.37 -28.46 -23.53
N SER A 54 5.62 -28.15 -23.87
CA SER A 54 6.13 -28.27 -25.23
C SER A 54 6.56 -29.71 -25.54
N ILE A 55 6.14 -30.25 -26.68
CA ILE A 55 6.51 -31.59 -27.16
C ILE A 55 7.01 -31.51 -28.61
N ARG A 56 7.95 -32.39 -28.98
CA ARG A 56 8.44 -32.53 -30.36
C ARG A 56 7.29 -32.84 -31.33
N LYS A 57 7.29 -32.20 -32.50
CA LYS A 57 6.34 -32.51 -33.59
C LYS A 57 6.39 -34.01 -33.92
N ASN A 58 5.21 -34.62 -34.09
CA ASN A 58 5.00 -36.05 -34.38
C ASN A 58 5.51 -37.03 -33.30
N SER A 59 5.56 -36.61 -32.03
CA SER A 59 5.81 -37.53 -30.92
C SER A 59 4.58 -38.39 -30.59
N SER A 60 4.78 -39.70 -30.45
CA SER A 60 3.74 -40.65 -30.00
C SER A 60 3.24 -40.34 -28.57
N TYR A 61 4.01 -39.61 -27.77
CA TYR A 61 3.65 -39.24 -26.39
C TYR A 61 2.69 -38.05 -26.28
N LYS A 62 2.38 -37.38 -27.40
CA LYS A 62 1.54 -36.18 -27.40
C LYS A 62 0.19 -36.42 -26.73
N GLU A 63 -0.47 -37.52 -27.05
CA GLU A 63 -1.82 -37.80 -26.54
C GLU A 63 -1.80 -38.19 -25.06
N ILE A 64 -0.82 -39.00 -24.66
CA ILE A 64 -0.63 -39.41 -23.25
C ILE A 64 -0.41 -38.17 -22.38
N MET A 65 0.48 -37.27 -22.79
CA MET A 65 0.76 -36.05 -22.02
C MET A 65 -0.44 -35.10 -22.01
N LYS A 66 -1.18 -34.98 -23.11
CA LYS A 66 -2.38 -34.13 -23.19
C LYS A 66 -3.48 -34.61 -22.24
N ILE A 67 -3.78 -35.91 -22.26
CA ILE A 67 -4.79 -36.54 -21.38
C ILE A 67 -4.32 -36.44 -19.93
N GLY A 68 -3.05 -36.75 -19.65
CA GLY A 68 -2.47 -36.67 -18.31
C GLY A 68 -2.57 -35.27 -17.70
N MET A 69 -2.19 -34.23 -18.47
CA MET A 69 -2.28 -32.84 -18.01
C MET A 69 -3.72 -32.40 -17.76
N ARG A 70 -4.65 -32.77 -18.66
CA ARG A 70 -6.07 -32.45 -18.46
C ARG A 70 -6.61 -33.11 -17.19
N ARG A 71 -6.25 -34.36 -16.93
CA ARG A 71 -6.62 -35.06 -15.70
C ARG A 71 -6.07 -34.36 -14.44
N ILE A 72 -4.80 -33.93 -14.45
CA ILE A 72 -4.19 -33.17 -13.35
C ILE A 72 -4.96 -31.88 -13.06
N GLN A 73 -5.38 -31.18 -14.12
CA GLN A 73 -6.16 -29.95 -14.01
C GLN A 73 -7.57 -30.20 -13.47
N GLU A 74 -8.27 -31.22 -14.00
CA GLU A 74 -9.61 -31.63 -13.55
C GLU A 74 -9.64 -32.05 -12.07
N HIS A 75 -8.59 -32.73 -11.60
CA HIS A 75 -8.47 -33.12 -10.19
C HIS A 75 -8.02 -31.96 -9.28
N GLY A 76 -7.72 -30.79 -9.84
CA GLY A 76 -7.25 -29.62 -9.08
C GLY A 76 -5.84 -29.77 -8.50
N LEU A 77 -5.09 -30.81 -8.89
CA LEU A 77 -3.73 -31.06 -8.38
C LEU A 77 -2.79 -29.90 -8.74
N GLN A 78 -2.91 -29.36 -9.96
CA GLN A 78 -2.14 -28.20 -10.39
C GLN A 78 -2.38 -26.99 -9.49
N HIS A 79 -3.64 -26.69 -9.16
CA HIS A 79 -3.98 -25.58 -8.27
C HIS A 79 -3.41 -25.78 -6.87
N ARG A 80 -3.49 -27.02 -6.34
CA ARG A 80 -2.94 -27.37 -5.04
C ARG A 80 -1.43 -27.15 -4.98
N GLU A 81 -0.68 -27.68 -5.94
CA GLU A 81 0.77 -27.51 -5.98
C GLU A 81 1.16 -26.05 -6.20
N ALA A 82 0.47 -25.34 -7.10
CA ALA A 82 0.68 -23.91 -7.32
C ALA A 82 0.51 -23.12 -6.01
N SER A 83 -0.53 -23.40 -5.23
CA SER A 83 -0.78 -22.72 -3.95
C SER A 83 0.28 -22.96 -2.87
N ARG A 84 1.03 -24.08 -2.98
CA ARG A 84 2.09 -24.48 -2.04
C ARG A 84 3.46 -23.94 -2.47
N LEU A 85 3.73 -23.93 -3.77
CA LEU A 85 4.99 -23.50 -4.36
C LEU A 85 5.07 -21.98 -4.49
N TYR A 86 4.00 -21.35 -4.98
CA TYR A 86 4.00 -19.91 -5.23
C TYR A 86 3.72 -19.13 -3.95
N THR A 87 4.52 -18.09 -3.73
CA THR A 87 4.32 -17.20 -2.58
C THR A 87 3.10 -16.34 -2.86
N LYS A 88 2.10 -16.44 -1.99
CA LYS A 88 0.92 -15.57 -2.05
C LYS A 88 1.32 -14.13 -1.73
N LYS A 89 0.49 -13.19 -2.17
CA LYS A 89 0.63 -11.78 -1.80
C LYS A 89 0.74 -11.66 -0.28
N PRO A 90 1.74 -10.93 0.25
CA PRO A 90 1.88 -10.75 1.68
C PRO A 90 0.66 -10.03 2.23
N ASN A 91 0.01 -10.62 3.23
CA ASN A 91 -1.14 -10.02 3.89
C ASN A 91 -0.66 -8.88 4.79
N CYS A 92 -1.26 -7.71 4.62
CA CYS A 92 -1.11 -6.57 5.53
C CYS A 92 -1.92 -6.88 6.80
N ASN A 93 -1.26 -7.37 7.86
CA ASN A 93 -1.92 -7.82 9.09
C ASN A 93 -2.18 -6.63 10.04
N VAL A 94 -2.93 -5.63 9.58
CA VAL A 94 -3.28 -4.44 10.36
C VAL A 94 -4.63 -4.65 11.00
N ASN A 95 -4.73 -5.65 11.88
CA ASN A 95 -5.95 -5.88 12.64
C ASN A 95 -6.24 -4.76 13.66
N ASN A 96 -5.31 -3.80 13.81
CA ASN A 96 -5.40 -2.68 14.76
C ASN A 96 -5.39 -1.28 14.09
N GLY A 97 -5.96 -1.16 12.89
CA GLY A 97 -6.23 0.13 12.26
C GLY A 97 -4.98 0.87 11.78
N ASN A 98 -4.99 1.29 10.51
CA ASN A 98 -4.12 2.37 10.08
C ASN A 98 -4.55 3.64 10.84
N PHE A 99 -3.99 3.87 12.01
CA PHE A 99 -4.04 5.18 12.65
C PHE A 99 -3.26 6.11 11.73
N VAL A 100 -3.97 6.81 10.85
CA VAL A 100 -3.46 8.00 10.19
C VAL A 100 -3.21 8.99 11.33
N ASN A 101 -1.97 9.01 11.80
CA ASN A 101 -1.53 9.95 12.81
C ASN A 101 -1.58 11.34 12.16
N VAL A 102 -2.70 12.04 12.35
CA VAL A 102 -2.83 13.43 11.92
C VAL A 102 -1.89 14.23 12.81
N GLY A 103 -0.70 14.50 12.31
CA GLY A 103 0.30 15.26 13.04
C GLY A 103 -0.17 16.69 13.28
N LEU A 104 0.35 17.34 14.31
CA LEU A 104 0.12 18.77 14.60
C LEU A 104 0.43 19.68 13.40
N ARG A 105 1.25 19.20 12.45
CA ARG A 105 1.55 19.86 11.19
C ARG A 105 0.35 19.96 10.26
N GLU A 106 -0.52 18.95 10.24
CA GLU A 106 -1.70 18.93 9.36
C GLU A 106 -2.86 19.74 9.96
N SER A 107 -2.94 19.85 11.29
CA SER A 107 -3.94 20.66 12.00
C SER A 107 -3.50 22.11 12.27
N TYR A 108 -2.39 22.58 11.67
CA TYR A 108 -1.82 23.91 11.90
C TYR A 108 -2.81 25.06 11.69
N LEU A 109 -3.68 24.95 10.68
CA LEU A 109 -4.73 25.94 10.38
C LEU A 109 -5.69 26.15 11.56
N VAL A 110 -6.08 25.07 12.25
CA VAL A 110 -7.02 25.13 13.38
C VAL A 110 -6.40 25.91 14.54
N PHE A 111 -5.11 25.67 14.82
CA PHE A 111 -4.39 26.38 15.87
C PHE A 111 -4.19 27.86 15.56
N ILE A 112 -3.95 28.24 14.29
CA ILE A 112 -3.86 29.64 13.90
C ILE A 112 -5.19 30.36 14.12
N ILE A 113 -6.30 29.78 13.65
CA ILE A 113 -7.64 30.39 13.78
C ILE A 113 -8.00 30.57 15.25
N PHE A 114 -7.69 29.57 16.09
CA PHE A 114 -7.87 29.66 17.54
C PHE A 114 -7.04 30.81 18.15
N GLY A 115 -5.76 30.92 17.77
CA GLY A 115 -4.89 31.99 18.24
C GLY A 115 -5.40 33.39 17.87
N ILE A 116 -5.86 33.58 16.62
CA ILE A 116 -6.44 34.85 16.16
C ILE A 116 -7.71 35.19 16.95
N GLY A 117 -8.58 34.21 17.18
CA GLY A 117 -9.80 34.41 17.97
C GLY A 117 -9.52 34.87 19.40
N VAL A 118 -8.52 34.28 20.05
CA VAL A 118 -8.09 34.66 21.41
C VAL A 118 -7.54 36.10 21.43
N VAL A 119 -6.73 36.49 20.45
CA VAL A 119 -6.17 37.86 20.36
C VAL A 119 -7.28 38.88 20.11
N LEU A 120 -8.22 38.60 19.19
CA LEU A 120 -9.35 39.49 18.92
C LEU A 120 -10.24 39.69 20.15
N SER A 121 -10.52 38.61 20.89
CA SER A 121 -11.31 38.69 22.12
C SER A 121 -10.63 39.57 23.17
N MET A 122 -9.32 39.39 23.39
CA MET A 122 -8.56 40.27 24.31
C MET A 122 -8.59 41.73 23.87
N MET A 123 -8.44 42.02 22.57
CA MET A 123 -8.49 43.39 22.05
C MET A 123 -9.85 44.05 22.27
N ILE A 124 -10.95 43.33 22.06
CA ILE A 124 -12.31 43.86 22.28
C ILE A 124 -12.52 44.22 23.75
N ILE A 125 -12.13 43.35 24.68
CA ILE A 125 -12.27 43.60 26.13
C ILE A 125 -11.45 44.83 26.56
N ILE A 126 -10.23 44.97 26.05
CA ILE A 126 -9.39 46.14 26.35
C ILE A 126 -10.06 47.43 25.87
N LEU A 127 -10.58 47.43 24.63
CA LEU A 127 -11.28 48.58 24.07
C LEU A 127 -12.55 48.93 24.86
N GLU A 128 -13.32 47.93 25.28
CA GLU A 128 -14.52 48.11 26.10
C GLU A 128 -14.17 48.73 27.46
N THR A 129 -13.12 48.23 28.12
CA THR A 129 -12.68 48.73 29.42
C THR A 129 -12.14 50.17 29.33
N LEU A 130 -11.43 50.50 28.25
CA LEU A 130 -10.95 51.86 28.00
C LEU A 130 -12.10 52.83 27.73
N LYS A 131 -13.08 52.42 26.91
CA LYS A 131 -14.27 53.24 26.63
C LYS A 131 -15.10 53.48 27.88
N HIS A 132 -15.30 52.46 28.70
CA HIS A 132 -16.04 52.60 29.96
C HIS A 132 -15.34 53.57 30.93
N LYS A 133 -14.01 53.49 31.05
CA LYS A 133 -13.23 54.43 31.87
C LYS A 133 -13.22 55.86 31.34
N TYR A 134 -13.35 56.05 30.02
CA TYR A 134 -13.41 57.39 29.42
C TYR A 134 -14.79 58.01 29.59
N LEU A 135 -15.86 57.23 29.43
CA LEU A 135 -17.25 57.66 29.65
C LEU A 135 -17.56 57.98 31.12
N ASP A 136 -17.02 57.22 32.07
CA ASP A 136 -17.16 57.53 33.52
C ASP A 136 -16.39 58.78 33.96
N LYS A 137 -15.50 59.31 33.09
CA LYS A 137 -14.73 60.53 33.36
C LYS A 137 -15.41 61.81 32.84
N GLU A 138 -16.46 61.66 32.02
CA GLU A 138 -17.22 62.77 31.40
C GLU A 138 -18.58 63.04 32.07
N VAL A 139 -18.93 62.35 33.18
CA VAL A 139 -20.10 62.62 34.03
C VAL A 139 -19.66 63.25 35.36
#